data_AF-A0A255PSK4-F1
#
_entry.id   AF-A0A255PSK4-F1
#
_cell.length_a   1.000
_cell.length_b   1.000
_cell.length_c   1.000
_cell.angle_alpha   90.00
_cell.angle_beta   90.00
_cell.angle_gamma   90.00
#
_symmetry.space_group_name_H-M   'P 1'
#
loop_
_entity.id
_entity.type
_entity.pdbx_description
1 polymer ?
#
loop_
_entity_poly.entity_id
_entity_poly.type
_entity_poly.pdbx_seq_one_letter_code
_entity_poly.pdbx_strand_id
1 'polypeptide(L)'
;MVSTLDAEAILLAGFARSGPRPSLGARPRPDFFIEAWRPGEPSRVFVVTVNGNHQKATKRTAKDDRSAFKQLARGSERAEHFHLAEWNTTPCLLMSTELLALDGITVNALQAPGEGLLPGRPATGRGSADAVLSERNPAYAGAVKVPVDGHRERIQDGFLIPRKELGWYGQLLARTGAAGQLAFAGAGTEIAQYLTDKQGHKHYKQQTFAGSSSVRDARHQIGPTVYVGTDQVFRLNRIRVEAFSGMAEELYDLLVKGQVEAYRNRAYKLRDTYPASTTAPLWGPVSFGAEGTVMALRVLPKKDEESL
;
A
#
# COMPACT_ATOMS: atom_id res chain seq x y z
N MET A 1 -4.56 14.11 1.05
CA MET A 1 -4.87 12.69 0.78
C MET A 1 -3.74 11.85 1.32
N VAL A 2 -4.00 10.58 1.62
CA VAL A 2 -3.00 9.65 2.16
C VAL A 2 -3.05 8.38 1.33
N SER A 3 -1.89 7.83 0.97
CA SER A 3 -1.76 6.52 0.35
C SER A 3 -0.86 5.62 1.19
N THR A 4 -1.34 4.42 1.50
CA THR A 4 -0.56 3.39 2.19
C THR A 4 -0.09 2.39 1.15
N LEU A 5 1.22 2.17 1.09
CA LEU A 5 1.89 1.41 0.03
C LEU A 5 2.73 0.32 0.67
N ASP A 6 2.59 -0.92 0.19
CA ASP A 6 3.44 -2.02 0.62
C ASP A 6 4.91 -1.71 0.29
N ALA A 7 5.79 -1.78 1.30
CA ALA A 7 7.17 -1.39 1.13
C ALA A 7 7.94 -2.34 0.21
N GLU A 8 7.60 -3.63 0.19
CA GLU A 8 8.22 -4.60 -0.69
C GLU A 8 7.89 -4.32 -2.16
N ALA A 9 6.62 -4.06 -2.46
CA ALA A 9 6.19 -3.69 -3.82
C ALA A 9 6.94 -2.44 -4.33
N ILE A 10 7.16 -1.44 -3.48
CA ILE A 10 7.94 -0.24 -3.84
C ILE A 10 9.42 -0.58 -4.03
N LEU A 11 10.04 -1.23 -3.05
CA LEU A 11 11.49 -1.45 -3.05
C LEU A 11 11.93 -2.43 -4.15
N LEU A 12 11.08 -3.37 -4.57
CA LEU A 12 11.38 -4.27 -5.71
C LEU A 12 11.74 -3.50 -6.98
N ALA A 13 11.09 -2.36 -7.25
CA ALA A 13 11.31 -1.58 -8.47
C ALA A 13 12.77 -1.13 -8.65
N GLY A 14 13.45 -0.82 -7.55
CA GLY A 14 14.84 -0.34 -7.56
C GLY A 14 15.85 -1.36 -7.08
N PHE A 15 15.50 -2.19 -6.11
CA PHE A 15 16.47 -2.94 -5.30
C PHE A 15 16.40 -4.45 -5.47
N ALA A 16 15.45 -4.98 -6.26
CA ALA A 16 15.35 -6.42 -6.42
C ALA A 16 16.67 -7.02 -6.94
N ARG A 17 17.07 -8.13 -6.32
CA ARG A 17 18.20 -8.95 -6.79
C ARG A 17 17.82 -9.58 -8.13
N SER A 18 18.78 -9.61 -9.05
CA SER A 18 18.60 -10.22 -10.37
C SER A 18 18.32 -11.72 -10.24
N GLY A 19 17.34 -12.23 -10.97
CA GLY A 19 16.95 -13.64 -10.95
C GLY A 19 15.60 -13.88 -11.63
N PRO A 20 15.19 -15.15 -11.81
CA PRO A 20 13.91 -15.51 -12.45
C PRO A 20 12.70 -15.06 -11.62
N ARG A 21 12.87 -14.90 -10.31
CA ARG A 21 11.89 -14.31 -9.39
C ARG A 21 12.56 -13.18 -8.62
N PRO A 22 12.42 -11.92 -9.07
CA PRO A 22 12.96 -10.75 -8.38
C PRO A 22 12.54 -10.76 -6.91
N SER A 23 13.50 -10.58 -6.01
CA SER A 23 13.26 -10.57 -4.57
C SER A 23 14.24 -9.61 -3.87
N LEU A 24 13.81 -9.07 -2.75
CA LEU A 24 14.66 -8.32 -1.83
C LEU A 24 15.44 -9.25 -0.88
N GLY A 25 15.12 -10.54 -0.85
CA GLY A 25 15.68 -11.51 0.09
C GLY A 25 15.40 -11.12 1.56
N ALA A 26 16.31 -11.51 2.45
CA ALA A 26 16.24 -11.23 3.89
C ALA A 26 16.64 -9.80 4.28
N ARG A 27 16.70 -8.84 3.32
CA ARG A 27 17.04 -7.46 3.63
C ARG A 27 15.98 -6.85 4.55
N PRO A 28 16.35 -6.38 5.75
CA PRO A 28 15.42 -5.74 6.68
C PRO A 28 14.85 -4.48 6.03
N ARG A 29 13.52 -4.35 6.06
CA ARG A 29 12.78 -3.29 5.39
C ARG A 29 11.54 -2.91 6.19
N PRO A 30 11.03 -1.69 6.02
CA PRO A 30 9.73 -1.30 6.55
C PRO A 30 8.60 -2.21 6.06
N ASP A 31 7.45 -2.11 6.70
CA ASP A 31 6.24 -2.82 6.25
C ASP A 31 5.51 -1.98 5.18
N PHE A 32 5.38 -0.67 5.43
CA PHE A 32 4.68 0.24 4.53
C PHE A 32 5.40 1.57 4.36
N PHE A 33 5.05 2.26 3.27
CA PHE A 33 5.22 3.69 3.12
C PHE A 33 3.85 4.36 3.19
N ILE A 34 3.77 5.48 3.91
CA ILE A 34 2.62 6.39 3.84
C ILE A 34 3.04 7.62 3.06
N GLU A 35 2.39 7.87 1.91
CA GLU A 35 2.52 9.13 1.16
C GLU A 35 1.36 10.06 1.54
N ALA A 36 1.66 11.17 2.21
CA ALA A 36 0.75 12.30 2.34
C ALA A 36 0.93 13.22 1.13
N TRP A 37 -0.13 13.38 0.33
CA TRP A 37 -0.05 14.10 -0.94
C TRP A 37 -1.25 15.02 -1.20
N ARG A 38 -0.98 16.03 -2.03
CA ARG A 38 -1.95 16.95 -2.64
C ARG A 38 -1.51 17.19 -4.10
N PRO A 39 -2.43 17.21 -5.07
CA PRO A 39 -2.09 17.48 -6.46
C PRO A 39 -1.34 18.82 -6.62
N GLY A 40 -0.26 18.82 -7.41
CA GLY A 40 0.57 20.01 -7.67
C GLY A 40 1.55 20.39 -6.56
N GLU A 41 1.43 19.79 -5.38
CA GLU A 41 2.28 20.11 -4.21
C GLU A 41 3.35 19.03 -3.97
N PRO A 42 4.45 19.37 -3.29
CA PRO A 42 5.35 18.40 -2.68
C PRO A 42 4.58 17.38 -1.82
N SER A 43 4.97 16.10 -1.88
CA SER A 43 4.43 15.06 -0.99
C SER A 43 5.39 14.73 0.14
N ARG A 44 4.86 14.16 1.22
CA ARG A 44 5.64 13.72 2.38
C ARG A 44 5.50 12.22 2.57
N VAL A 45 6.62 11.53 2.76
CA VAL A 45 6.67 10.08 2.92
C VAL A 45 7.08 9.72 4.34
N PHE A 46 6.29 8.86 4.96
CA PHE A 46 6.60 8.23 6.24
C PHE A 46 6.92 6.76 6.02
N VAL A 47 7.94 6.30 6.72
CA VAL A 47 8.25 4.87 6.85
C VAL A 47 7.41 4.30 7.98
N VAL A 48 6.71 3.20 7.75
CA VAL A 48 5.88 2.56 8.77
C VAL A 48 6.33 1.14 9.02
N THR A 49 6.47 0.79 10.30
CA THR A 49 6.62 -0.60 10.72
C THR A 49 5.48 -0.97 11.64
N VAL A 50 4.93 -2.15 11.44
CA VAL A 50 3.84 -2.70 12.24
C VAL A 50 4.33 -4.04 12.77
N ASN A 51 4.37 -4.15 14.09
CA ASN A 51 4.68 -5.40 14.77
C ASN A 51 3.50 -5.76 15.67
N GLY A 52 3.18 -7.03 15.75
CA GLY A 52 2.12 -7.53 16.61
C GLY A 52 2.36 -8.98 16.94
N ASN A 53 1.85 -9.43 18.08
CA ASN A 53 1.89 -10.84 18.43
C ASN A 53 0.47 -11.38 18.63
N HIS A 54 0.08 -12.33 17.79
CA HIS A 54 -1.21 -13.01 17.86
C HIS A 54 -1.14 -14.39 18.56
N GLN A 55 0.04 -14.80 19.03
CA GLN A 55 0.22 -16.13 19.62
C GLN A 55 -0.22 -16.16 21.08
N LYS A 56 -1.01 -17.17 21.47
CA LYS A 56 -1.24 -17.50 22.89
C LYS A 56 0.08 -17.81 23.59
N ALA A 57 0.25 -17.37 24.83
CA ALA A 57 1.44 -17.65 25.64
C ALA A 57 1.62 -19.16 25.80
N THR A 58 2.74 -19.68 25.31
CA THR A 58 3.16 -21.05 25.55
C THR A 58 4.33 -21.04 26.53
N LYS A 59 4.58 -22.15 27.24
CA LYS A 59 5.73 -22.30 28.15
C LYS A 59 7.10 -22.04 27.49
N ARG A 60 7.16 -22.01 26.14
CA ARG A 60 8.36 -21.75 25.33
C ARG A 60 8.51 -20.31 24.83
N THR A 61 7.47 -19.48 24.89
CA THR A 61 7.56 -18.06 24.52
C THR A 61 7.62 -17.24 25.81
N ALA A 62 8.77 -16.62 26.08
CA ALA A 62 8.91 -15.76 27.25
C ALA A 62 7.88 -14.63 27.18
N LYS A 63 7.31 -14.26 28.33
CA LYS A 63 6.38 -13.13 28.45
C LYS A 63 6.99 -11.84 27.86
N ASP A 64 8.31 -11.73 27.94
CA ASP A 64 9.11 -10.58 27.49
C ASP A 64 9.17 -10.44 25.96
N ASP A 65 9.07 -11.53 25.19
CA ASP A 65 9.06 -11.52 23.71
C ASP A 65 7.80 -10.89 23.11
N ARG A 66 6.81 -10.61 23.96
CA ARG A 66 5.54 -9.99 23.60
C ARG A 66 5.48 -8.50 23.88
N SER A 67 6.43 -7.97 24.65
CA SER A 67 6.39 -6.57 25.06
C SER A 67 6.38 -5.63 23.86
N ALA A 68 5.51 -4.62 23.91
CA ALA A 68 5.50 -3.48 23.00
C ALA A 68 6.92 -2.95 22.75
N PHE A 69 7.78 -2.93 23.77
CA PHE A 69 9.19 -2.51 23.65
C PHE A 69 9.98 -3.34 22.63
N LYS A 70 10.02 -4.68 22.75
CA LYS A 70 10.76 -5.52 21.78
C LYS A 70 10.16 -5.44 20.38
N GLN A 71 8.83 -5.31 20.28
CA GLN A 71 8.14 -5.12 19.00
C GLN A 71 8.59 -3.81 18.34
N LEU A 72 8.62 -2.70 19.10
CA LEU A 72 9.07 -1.40 18.63
C LEU A 72 10.57 -1.39 18.29
N ALA A 73 11.42 -2.07 19.07
CA ALA A 73 12.86 -2.19 18.79
C ALA A 73 13.15 -2.96 17.48
N ARG A 74 12.37 -4.01 17.18
CA ARG A 74 12.44 -4.68 15.86
C ARG A 74 11.91 -3.79 14.75
N GLY A 75 10.88 -2.99 15.04
CA GLY A 75 10.39 -1.96 14.13
C GLY A 75 11.47 -0.93 13.79
N SER A 76 12.20 -0.42 14.80
CA SER A 76 13.26 0.55 14.59
C SER A 76 14.37 -0.01 13.72
N GLU A 77 14.83 -1.24 13.97
CA GLU A 77 15.83 -1.89 13.09
C GLU A 77 15.41 -1.85 11.61
N ARG A 78 14.14 -2.17 11.32
CA ARG A 78 13.62 -2.18 9.95
C ARG A 78 13.46 -0.78 9.35
N ALA A 79 13.07 0.21 10.16
CA ALA A 79 12.96 1.60 9.74
C ALA A 79 14.33 2.24 9.43
N GLU A 80 15.34 1.94 10.25
CA GLU A 80 16.73 2.42 10.10
C GLU A 80 17.43 1.92 8.83
N HIS A 81 16.85 0.94 8.12
CA HIS A 81 17.39 0.48 6.84
C HIS A 81 16.83 1.23 5.63
N PHE A 82 15.91 2.18 5.80
CA PHE A 82 15.41 3.01 4.71
C PHE A 82 15.75 4.49 4.94
N HIS A 83 16.30 5.12 3.90
CA HIS A 83 16.60 6.54 3.91
C HIS A 83 16.18 7.21 2.61
N LEU A 84 15.47 8.31 2.76
CA LEU A 84 15.13 9.25 1.70
C LEU A 84 16.14 10.41 1.74
N ALA A 85 16.79 10.68 0.62
CA ALA A 85 17.82 11.70 0.43
C ALA A 85 19.10 11.50 1.26
N GLU A 86 18.99 11.58 2.58
CA GLU A 86 20.09 11.59 3.54
C GLU A 86 19.76 10.73 4.76
N TRP A 87 20.82 10.29 5.44
CA TRP A 87 20.69 9.54 6.69
C TRP A 87 19.92 10.33 7.74
N ASN A 88 19.05 9.64 8.50
CA ASN A 88 18.27 10.19 9.61
C ASN A 88 17.37 11.41 9.30
N THR A 89 16.91 11.54 8.04
CA THR A 89 15.95 12.60 7.64
C THR A 89 14.56 12.07 7.30
N THR A 90 14.37 10.76 7.28
CA THR A 90 13.10 10.13 6.92
C THR A 90 12.23 9.95 8.16
N PRO A 91 11.04 10.55 8.22
CA PRO A 91 10.16 10.37 9.36
C PRO A 91 9.63 8.94 9.40
N CYS A 92 9.49 8.38 10.59
CA CYS A 92 8.97 7.03 10.76
C CYS A 92 7.86 6.95 11.81
N LEU A 93 6.98 5.96 11.62
CA LEU A 93 5.93 5.56 12.55
C LEU A 93 6.12 4.08 12.87
N LEU A 94 6.53 3.79 14.10
CA LEU A 94 6.73 2.43 14.60
C LEU A 94 5.52 2.05 15.44
N MET A 95 4.85 0.98 15.06
CA MET A 95 3.63 0.52 15.73
C MET A 95 3.85 -0.86 16.34
N SER A 96 3.34 -1.04 17.56
CA SER A 96 3.22 -2.35 18.20
C SER A 96 1.79 -2.60 18.64
N THR A 97 1.33 -3.85 18.49
CA THR A 97 -0.02 -4.26 18.87
C THR A 97 0.02 -5.35 19.93
N GLU A 98 -0.72 -5.13 21.01
CA GLU A 98 -0.91 -6.07 22.11
C GLU A 98 -2.38 -6.48 22.17
N LEU A 99 -2.63 -7.79 22.02
CA LEU A 99 -3.95 -8.39 22.23
C LEU A 99 -4.11 -8.73 23.71
N LEU A 100 -4.85 -7.89 24.44
CA LEU A 100 -5.20 -8.12 25.83
C LEU A 100 -6.52 -8.91 25.83
N ALA A 101 -6.44 -10.21 26.16
CA ALA A 101 -7.51 -11.19 25.92
C ALA A 101 -8.94 -10.74 26.31
N LEU A 102 -9.09 -9.96 27.38
CA LEU A 102 -10.38 -9.41 27.83
C LEU A 102 -10.45 -7.87 27.74
N ASP A 103 -9.32 -7.18 27.68
CA ASP A 103 -9.25 -5.71 27.73
C ASP A 103 -9.15 -5.06 26.33
N GLY A 104 -9.24 -5.87 25.28
CA GLY A 104 -9.26 -5.41 23.89
C GLY A 104 -7.88 -5.34 23.24
N ILE A 105 -7.71 -4.39 22.32
CA ILE A 105 -6.50 -4.24 21.51
C ILE A 105 -5.83 -2.94 21.91
N THR A 106 -4.59 -3.01 22.39
CA THR A 106 -3.76 -1.83 22.62
C THR A 106 -2.78 -1.67 21.46
N VAL A 107 -2.70 -0.46 20.90
CA VAL A 107 -1.73 -0.09 19.87
C VAL A 107 -0.83 0.99 20.43
N ASN A 108 0.47 0.71 20.51
CA ASN A 108 1.48 1.71 20.86
C ASN A 108 2.10 2.25 19.57
N ALA A 109 2.31 3.56 19.51
CA ALA A 109 2.92 4.23 18.38
C ALA A 109 4.08 5.10 18.84
N LEU A 110 5.24 4.95 18.20
CA LEU A 110 6.37 5.86 18.32
C LEU A 110 6.59 6.55 16.98
N GLN A 111 6.81 7.86 17.03
CA GLN A 111 7.14 8.65 15.87
C GLN A 111 8.57 9.17 16.00
N ALA A 112 9.39 8.98 14.97
CA ALA A 112 10.62 9.74 14.81
C ALA A 112 10.37 10.91 13.83
N PRO A 113 10.83 12.13 14.14
CA PRO A 113 10.72 13.26 13.25
C PRO A 113 11.60 13.09 12.00
N GLY A 114 11.32 13.89 10.97
CA GLY A 114 12.05 13.88 9.72
C GLY A 114 11.27 14.65 8.66
N GLU A 115 11.93 15.13 7.61
CA GLU A 115 11.28 15.89 6.54
C GLU A 115 10.47 14.98 5.64
N GLY A 116 11.11 13.95 5.07
CA GLY A 116 10.45 12.99 4.18
C GLY A 116 9.90 13.60 2.89
N LEU A 117 10.43 14.74 2.45
CA LEU A 117 9.86 15.51 1.35
C LEU A 117 10.23 14.95 -0.03
N LEU A 118 9.23 14.86 -0.89
CA LEU A 118 9.38 14.62 -2.31
C LEU A 118 9.02 15.88 -3.10
N PRO A 119 9.71 16.17 -4.22
CA PRO A 119 9.39 17.32 -5.04
C PRO A 119 7.97 17.21 -5.61
N GLY A 120 7.38 18.37 -5.89
CA GLY A 120 6.11 18.44 -6.61
C GLY A 120 6.20 17.67 -7.94
N ARG A 121 5.16 16.88 -8.20
CA ARG A 121 5.09 16.02 -9.38
C ARG A 121 4.57 16.80 -10.59
N PRO A 122 5.25 16.75 -11.75
CA PRO A 122 4.77 17.42 -12.94
C PRO A 122 3.52 16.71 -13.48
N ALA A 123 2.59 17.48 -14.05
CA ALA A 123 1.36 16.92 -14.64
C ALA A 123 1.65 16.04 -15.86
N THR A 124 2.69 16.34 -16.64
CA THR A 124 3.05 15.61 -17.86
C THR A 124 4.56 15.44 -17.99
N GLY A 125 5.00 14.54 -18.88
CA GLY A 125 6.41 14.35 -19.20
C GLY A 125 7.19 13.58 -18.13
N ARG A 126 8.52 13.79 -18.09
CA ARG A 126 9.43 13.04 -17.22
C ARG A 126 9.10 13.32 -15.74
N GLY A 127 8.85 12.26 -14.97
CA GLY A 127 8.53 12.35 -13.53
C GLY A 127 7.03 12.44 -13.23
N SER A 128 6.17 12.62 -14.25
CA SER A 128 4.72 12.47 -14.12
C SER A 128 4.37 11.00 -13.88
N ALA A 129 3.36 10.74 -13.06
CA ALA A 129 2.87 9.38 -12.83
C ALA A 129 2.18 8.78 -14.06
N ASP A 130 1.81 9.58 -15.07
CA ASP A 130 1.25 9.10 -16.33
C ASP A 130 2.34 8.54 -17.26
N ALA A 131 3.57 9.04 -17.14
CA ALA A 131 4.71 8.56 -17.91
C ALA A 131 5.19 7.19 -17.44
N VAL A 132 5.72 6.38 -18.37
CA VAL A 132 6.36 5.09 -18.05
C VAL A 132 7.49 5.31 -17.04
N LEU A 133 7.52 4.47 -16.02
CA LEU A 133 8.57 4.53 -15.00
C LEU A 133 9.89 4.00 -15.57
N SER A 134 10.93 4.82 -15.54
CA SER A 134 12.26 4.37 -15.94
C SER A 134 12.85 3.38 -14.92
N GLU A 135 13.51 2.34 -15.40
CA GLU A 135 14.23 1.43 -14.50
C GLU A 135 15.37 2.13 -13.75
N ARG A 136 15.57 1.72 -12.50
CA ARG A 136 16.65 2.17 -11.62
C ARG A 136 17.19 1.00 -10.83
N ASN A 137 18.46 1.11 -10.46
CA ASN A 137 19.17 0.13 -9.64
C ASN A 137 20.01 0.85 -8.56
N PRO A 138 19.39 1.53 -7.58
CA PRO A 138 20.16 2.15 -6.53
C PRO A 138 20.96 1.10 -5.73
N ALA A 139 22.13 1.50 -5.23
CA ALA A 139 22.96 0.61 -4.42
C ALA A 139 22.25 0.30 -3.09
N TYR A 140 22.37 -0.94 -2.63
CA TYR A 140 21.98 -1.36 -1.27
C TYR A 140 23.20 -1.53 -0.38
N ALA A 141 24.20 -2.27 -0.88
CA ALA A 141 25.41 -2.57 -0.14
C ALA A 141 26.24 -1.30 0.02
N GLY A 142 26.60 -0.98 1.26
CA GLY A 142 27.37 0.20 1.60
C GLY A 142 26.78 1.52 1.10
N ALA A 143 25.45 1.61 0.98
CA ALA A 143 24.79 2.77 0.38
C ALA A 143 24.64 3.95 1.34
N VAL A 144 24.54 3.68 2.64
CA VAL A 144 24.18 4.66 3.65
C VAL A 144 25.43 5.13 4.38
N LYS A 145 25.64 6.44 4.41
CA LYS A 145 26.71 7.09 5.18
C LYS A 145 26.15 7.57 6.52
N VAL A 146 26.66 7.01 7.60
CA VAL A 146 26.31 7.36 8.97
C VAL A 146 27.42 8.25 9.55
N PRO A 147 27.10 9.50 9.95
CA PRO A 147 28.04 10.34 10.68
C PRO A 147 28.46 9.67 12.00
N VAL A 148 29.74 9.70 12.33
CA VAL A 148 30.27 9.27 13.63
C VAL A 148 31.09 10.42 14.21
N ASP A 149 30.98 10.65 15.51
CA ASP A 149 31.79 11.64 16.21
C ASP A 149 33.27 11.31 16.02
N GLY A 150 34.05 12.21 15.41
CA GLY A 150 35.50 12.07 15.24
C GLY A 150 36.02 11.67 13.85
N HIS A 151 35.38 12.11 12.77
CA HIS A 151 35.90 12.15 11.38
C HIS A 151 35.88 10.86 10.54
N ARG A 152 35.35 9.73 11.03
CA ARG A 152 35.15 8.53 10.19
C ARG A 152 33.67 8.29 9.92
N GLU A 153 33.24 8.46 8.68
CA GLU A 153 31.92 8.00 8.23
C GLU A 153 31.86 6.47 8.34
N ARG A 154 30.85 5.96 9.05
CA ARG A 154 30.52 4.54 9.01
C ARG A 154 29.61 4.32 7.81
N ILE A 155 29.93 3.34 6.97
CA ILE A 155 29.07 2.95 5.86
C ILE A 155 28.26 1.73 6.30
N GLN A 156 26.95 1.73 6.02
CA GLN A 156 26.07 0.59 6.26
C GLN A 156 25.22 0.26 5.03
N ASP A 157 24.72 -0.98 5.02
CA ASP A 157 23.75 -1.44 4.03
C ASP A 157 22.39 -0.80 4.29
N GLY A 158 21.68 -0.42 3.23
CA GLY A 158 20.36 0.16 3.35
C GLY A 158 19.73 0.59 2.03
N PHE A 159 18.42 0.78 2.06
CA PHE A 159 17.63 1.33 0.97
C PHE A 159 17.75 2.86 0.98
N LEU A 160 18.76 3.38 0.29
CA LEU A 160 18.93 4.82 0.09
C LEU A 160 18.33 5.27 -1.24
N ILE A 161 17.36 6.19 -1.18
CA ILE A 161 16.91 6.95 -2.34
C ILE A 161 17.70 8.26 -2.39
N PRO A 162 18.68 8.44 -3.30
CA PRO A 162 19.49 9.65 -3.34
C PRO A 162 18.67 10.87 -3.79
N ARG A 163 19.08 12.07 -3.37
CA ARG A 163 18.39 13.36 -3.70
C ARG A 163 18.02 13.50 -5.19
N LYS A 164 18.90 13.08 -6.10
CA LYS A 164 18.70 13.14 -7.56
C LYS A 164 17.58 12.22 -8.09
N GLU A 165 17.16 11.22 -7.32
CA GLU A 165 16.14 10.24 -7.70
C GLU A 165 14.80 10.48 -6.95
N LEU A 166 14.65 11.55 -6.17
CA LEU A 166 13.40 11.80 -5.41
C LEU A 166 12.18 11.95 -6.33
N GLY A 167 12.34 12.58 -7.50
CA GLY A 167 11.27 12.67 -8.50
C GLY A 167 10.86 11.30 -9.07
N TRP A 168 11.84 10.43 -9.33
CA TRP A 168 11.59 9.05 -9.75
C TRP A 168 10.90 8.25 -8.65
N TYR A 169 11.35 8.38 -7.40
CA TYR A 169 10.76 7.66 -6.27
C TYR A 169 9.32 8.12 -6.01
N GLY A 170 9.05 9.42 -6.12
CA GLY A 170 7.69 9.91 -6.16
C GLY A 170 6.89 9.21 -7.26
N GLN A 171 7.40 9.18 -8.51
CA GLN A 171 6.68 8.58 -9.65
C GLN A 171 6.33 7.12 -9.37
N LEU A 172 7.27 6.38 -8.80
CA LEU A 172 7.09 5.01 -8.35
C LEU A 172 5.98 4.86 -7.30
N LEU A 173 5.94 5.70 -6.27
CA LEU A 173 4.88 5.67 -5.24
C LEU A 173 3.49 5.87 -5.85
N ALA A 174 3.33 6.89 -6.70
CA ALA A 174 2.05 7.20 -7.32
C ALA A 174 1.56 6.08 -8.26
N ARG A 175 2.46 5.52 -9.08
CA ARG A 175 2.13 4.41 -9.98
C ARG A 175 1.83 3.12 -9.23
N THR A 176 2.61 2.80 -8.21
CA THR A 176 2.33 1.61 -7.38
C THR A 176 1.04 1.77 -6.56
N GLY A 177 0.72 3.00 -6.14
CA GLY A 177 -0.58 3.33 -5.58
C GLY A 177 -1.72 3.06 -6.55
N ALA A 178 -1.64 3.55 -7.80
CA ALA A 178 -2.62 3.27 -8.85
C ALA A 178 -2.77 1.77 -9.12
N ALA A 179 -1.65 1.02 -9.15
CA ALA A 179 -1.66 -0.43 -9.26
C ALA A 179 -2.43 -1.10 -8.11
N GLY A 180 -2.21 -0.67 -6.86
CA GLY A 180 -2.91 -1.18 -5.69
C GLY A 180 -4.42 -0.90 -5.71
N GLN A 181 -4.81 0.27 -6.19
CA GLN A 181 -6.22 0.64 -6.36
C GLN A 181 -6.92 -0.22 -7.42
N LEU A 182 -6.25 -0.48 -8.55
CA LEU A 182 -6.75 -1.39 -9.56
C LEU A 182 -6.82 -2.84 -9.05
N ALA A 183 -5.81 -3.29 -8.29
CA ALA A 183 -5.84 -4.61 -7.66
C ALA A 183 -7.01 -4.77 -6.69
N PHE A 184 -7.31 -3.74 -5.91
CA PHE A 184 -8.47 -3.72 -5.02
C PHE A 184 -9.79 -3.87 -5.78
N ALA A 185 -9.90 -3.25 -6.96
CA ALA A 185 -11.05 -3.37 -7.85
C ALA A 185 -11.01 -4.62 -8.77
N GLY A 186 -10.07 -5.55 -8.55
CA GLY A 186 -9.98 -6.79 -9.34
C GLY A 186 -9.49 -6.61 -10.77
N ALA A 187 -8.88 -5.47 -11.13
CA ALA A 187 -8.30 -5.28 -12.45
C ALA A 187 -7.00 -6.09 -12.61
N GLY A 188 -6.98 -7.09 -13.49
CA GLY A 188 -5.79 -7.93 -13.69
C GLY A 188 -4.73 -7.27 -14.60
N THR A 189 -5.00 -7.22 -15.90
CA THR A 189 -4.01 -6.84 -16.93
C THR A 189 -3.54 -5.39 -16.86
N GLU A 190 -4.41 -4.49 -16.42
CA GLU A 190 -4.23 -3.05 -16.39
C GLU A 190 -3.29 -2.61 -15.28
N ILE A 191 -3.13 -3.43 -14.24
CA ILE A 191 -2.08 -3.24 -13.21
C ILE A 191 -0.71 -3.21 -13.87
N ALA A 192 -0.49 -4.06 -14.89
CA ALA A 192 0.82 -4.26 -15.48
C ALA A 192 1.44 -2.94 -15.93
N GLN A 193 0.65 -2.04 -16.50
CA GLN A 193 1.14 -0.76 -17.03
C GLN A 193 1.86 0.07 -15.97
N TYR A 194 1.50 -0.07 -14.69
CA TYR A 194 2.05 0.72 -13.59
C TYR A 194 3.30 0.14 -12.94
N LEU A 195 3.59 -1.14 -13.18
CA LEU A 195 4.66 -1.87 -12.53
C LEU A 195 5.90 -1.97 -13.43
N THR A 196 7.07 -2.04 -12.81
CA THR A 196 8.31 -2.48 -13.46
C THR A 196 8.34 -4.01 -13.63
N ASP A 197 9.24 -4.51 -14.47
CA ASP A 197 9.49 -5.95 -14.60
C ASP A 197 9.82 -6.60 -13.25
N LYS A 198 10.58 -5.91 -12.40
CA LYS A 198 10.96 -6.37 -11.05
C LYS A 198 9.79 -6.42 -10.08
N GLN A 199 8.76 -5.62 -10.30
CA GLN A 199 7.52 -5.62 -9.51
C GLN A 199 6.49 -6.63 -10.02
N GLY A 200 6.74 -7.30 -11.16
CA GLY A 200 5.81 -8.29 -11.72
C GLY A 200 5.02 -7.83 -12.94
N HIS A 201 5.43 -6.77 -13.64
CA HIS A 201 4.82 -6.33 -14.91
C HIS A 201 4.47 -7.49 -15.87
N LYS A 202 5.44 -8.40 -16.09
CA LYS A 202 5.27 -9.56 -16.96
C LYS A 202 4.23 -10.55 -16.46
N HIS A 203 4.12 -10.72 -15.13
CA HIS A 203 3.14 -11.63 -14.53
C HIS A 203 1.72 -11.16 -14.81
N TYR A 204 1.44 -9.86 -14.61
CA TYR A 204 0.12 -9.28 -14.86
C TYR A 204 -0.23 -9.18 -16.36
N LYS A 205 0.76 -9.21 -17.26
CA LYS A 205 0.51 -9.31 -18.72
C LYS A 205 0.10 -10.70 -19.17
N GLN A 206 0.51 -11.74 -18.46
CA GLN A 206 0.15 -13.10 -18.82
C GLN A 206 -1.29 -13.34 -18.34
N GLN A 207 -2.21 -13.59 -19.27
CA GLN A 207 -3.56 -14.11 -18.96
C GLN A 207 -3.42 -15.53 -18.42
N THR A 208 -2.94 -15.71 -17.19
CA THR A 208 -2.75 -17.03 -16.61
C THR A 208 -3.39 -17.06 -15.23
N PHE A 209 -4.32 -18.00 -15.11
CA PHE A 209 -5.10 -18.50 -13.95
C PHE A 209 -6.59 -18.23 -14.08
N ALA A 210 -7.36 -19.32 -14.12
CA ALA A 210 -8.83 -19.34 -14.03
C ALA A 210 -9.39 -18.73 -12.72
N GLY A 211 -8.52 -18.30 -11.80
CA GLY A 211 -8.85 -17.51 -10.61
C GLY A 211 -8.16 -16.14 -10.53
N SER A 212 -7.24 -15.79 -11.44
CA SER A 212 -6.73 -14.41 -11.65
C SER A 212 -7.53 -13.67 -12.71
N SER A 213 -8.28 -14.42 -13.53
CA SER A 213 -9.44 -13.95 -14.26
C SER A 213 -10.62 -13.74 -13.31
N SER A 214 -10.43 -13.00 -12.21
CA SER A 214 -11.59 -12.41 -11.54
C SER A 214 -12.17 -11.46 -12.59
N VAL A 215 -13.17 -11.96 -13.30
CA VAL A 215 -13.78 -11.26 -14.40
C VAL A 215 -14.35 -9.99 -13.78
N ARG A 216 -14.09 -8.87 -14.42
CA ARG A 216 -14.66 -7.57 -14.07
C ARG A 216 -16.14 -7.58 -14.43
N ASP A 217 -16.94 -8.31 -13.69
CA ASP A 217 -18.35 -8.49 -13.97
C ASP A 217 -19.25 -7.75 -12.97
N ALA A 218 -18.72 -7.37 -11.81
CA ALA A 218 -19.49 -6.69 -10.78
C ALA A 218 -19.53 -5.16 -10.98
N ARG A 219 -20.75 -4.66 -11.23
CA ARG A 219 -21.11 -3.24 -11.20
C ARG A 219 -22.24 -3.04 -10.23
N HIS A 220 -22.01 -2.24 -9.19
CA HIS A 220 -23.03 -1.95 -8.18
C HIS A 220 -23.22 -0.45 -8.01
N GLN A 221 -24.48 -0.04 -7.99
CA GLN A 221 -24.85 1.30 -7.55
C GLN A 221 -25.00 1.30 -6.03
N ILE A 222 -24.21 2.14 -5.36
CA ILE A 222 -24.30 2.34 -3.91
C ILE A 222 -24.53 3.84 -3.68
N GLY A 223 -25.78 4.18 -3.36
CA GLY A 223 -26.24 5.57 -3.34
C GLY A 223 -26.23 6.19 -4.75
N PRO A 224 -25.67 7.39 -4.96
CA PRO A 224 -25.63 8.05 -6.26
C PRO A 224 -24.47 7.58 -7.16
N THR A 225 -23.57 6.73 -6.66
CA THR A 225 -22.32 6.39 -7.35
C THR A 225 -22.34 4.95 -7.82
N VAL A 226 -21.88 4.74 -9.05
CA VAL A 226 -21.61 3.41 -9.62
C VAL A 226 -20.18 3.01 -9.30
N TYR A 227 -20.01 1.81 -8.78
CA TYR A 227 -18.73 1.21 -8.45
C TYR A 227 -18.49 0.00 -9.34
N VAL A 228 -17.26 -0.13 -9.84
CA VAL A 228 -16.78 -1.26 -10.65
C VAL A 228 -15.77 -2.04 -9.82
N GLY A 229 -15.88 -3.36 -9.81
CA GLY A 229 -15.04 -4.18 -8.97
C GLY A 229 -15.19 -5.67 -9.18
N THR A 230 -14.93 -6.42 -8.11
CA THR A 230 -15.12 -7.86 -8.01
C THR A 230 -16.03 -8.16 -6.83
N ASP A 231 -16.91 -9.15 -6.99
CA ASP A 231 -17.61 -9.77 -5.89
C ASP A 231 -17.03 -11.17 -5.58
N GLN A 232 -17.15 -11.57 -4.32
CA GLN A 232 -16.76 -12.90 -3.85
C GLN A 232 -17.78 -13.40 -2.84
N VAL A 233 -18.28 -14.62 -3.05
CA VAL A 233 -19.16 -15.27 -2.08
C VAL A 233 -18.37 -16.30 -1.27
N PHE A 234 -18.30 -16.08 0.05
CA PHE A 234 -17.73 -17.02 1.00
C PHE A 234 -18.78 -17.49 2.01
N ARG A 235 -18.41 -18.45 2.85
CA ARG A 235 -19.26 -18.96 3.93
C ARG A 235 -18.64 -18.66 5.28
N LEU A 236 -19.38 -17.97 6.14
CA LEU A 236 -19.04 -17.77 7.55
C LEU A 236 -20.07 -18.51 8.40
N ASN A 237 -19.64 -19.53 9.16
CA ASN A 237 -20.55 -20.37 9.96
C ASN A 237 -21.77 -20.91 9.16
N ARG A 238 -21.52 -21.38 7.93
CA ARG A 238 -22.52 -21.86 6.95
C ARG A 238 -23.46 -20.77 6.37
N ILE A 239 -23.33 -19.52 6.79
CA ILE A 239 -24.03 -18.38 6.21
C ILE A 239 -23.26 -17.92 4.98
N ARG A 240 -23.94 -17.77 3.84
CA ARG A 240 -23.34 -17.21 2.63
C ARG A 240 -23.23 -15.70 2.78
N VAL A 241 -22.03 -15.18 2.62
CA VAL A 241 -21.75 -13.74 2.65
C VAL A 241 -21.11 -13.39 1.32
N GLU A 242 -21.64 -12.37 0.68
CA GLU A 242 -21.04 -11.74 -0.49
C GLU A 242 -20.26 -10.52 -0.03
N ALA A 243 -19.02 -10.42 -0.51
CA ALA A 243 -18.20 -9.23 -0.39
C ALA A 243 -17.94 -8.64 -1.77
N PHE A 244 -18.15 -7.34 -1.89
CA PHE A 244 -17.81 -6.56 -3.06
C PHE A 244 -16.66 -5.61 -2.71
N SER A 245 -15.60 -5.61 -3.51
CA SER A 245 -14.53 -4.61 -3.47
C SER A 245 -14.43 -3.92 -4.82
N GLY A 246 -14.50 -2.59 -4.81
CA GLY A 246 -14.54 -1.82 -6.06
C GLY A 246 -14.07 -0.38 -5.91
N MET A 247 -14.12 0.33 -7.03
CA MET A 247 -13.79 1.74 -7.13
C MET A 247 -14.88 2.48 -7.91
N ALA A 248 -15.13 3.75 -7.56
CA ALA A 248 -16.02 4.62 -8.30
C ALA A 248 -15.65 4.61 -9.79
N GLU A 249 -16.62 4.35 -10.66
CA GLU A 249 -16.40 4.10 -12.08
C GLU A 249 -15.57 5.22 -12.75
N GLU A 250 -15.88 6.48 -12.43
CA GLU A 250 -15.17 7.62 -12.99
C GLU A 250 -13.67 7.65 -12.64
N LEU A 251 -13.29 7.15 -11.47
CA LEU A 251 -11.88 7.10 -11.03
C LEU A 251 -11.18 5.87 -11.59
N TYR A 252 -11.90 4.75 -11.63
CA TYR A 252 -11.43 3.52 -12.23
C TYR A 252 -11.06 3.73 -13.71
N ASP A 253 -11.91 4.41 -14.47
CA ASP A 253 -11.67 4.69 -15.90
C ASP A 253 -10.39 5.50 -16.15
N LEU A 254 -10.07 6.45 -15.27
CA LEU A 254 -8.83 7.22 -15.36
C LEU A 254 -7.61 6.30 -15.18
N LEU A 255 -7.68 5.39 -14.20
CA LEU A 255 -6.61 4.42 -13.95
C LEU A 255 -6.52 3.34 -15.02
N VAL A 256 -7.61 2.93 -15.67
CA VAL A 256 -7.51 2.03 -16.82
C VAL A 256 -6.78 2.72 -17.99
N LYS A 257 -7.04 4.01 -18.19
CA LYS A 257 -6.45 4.84 -19.27
C LYS A 257 -5.01 5.30 -19.01
N GLY A 258 -4.39 4.93 -17.89
CA GLY A 258 -3.03 5.37 -17.58
C GLY A 258 -2.93 6.79 -17.01
N GLN A 259 -4.05 7.42 -16.65
CA GLN A 259 -4.16 8.83 -16.26
C GLN A 259 -4.12 8.99 -14.74
N VAL A 260 -2.99 8.65 -14.13
CA VAL A 260 -2.77 8.70 -12.68
C VAL A 260 -2.84 10.12 -12.13
N GLU A 261 -2.31 11.12 -12.84
CA GLU A 261 -2.41 12.52 -12.40
C GLU A 261 -3.85 13.00 -12.39
N ALA A 262 -4.62 12.68 -13.44
CA ALA A 262 -6.03 13.02 -13.51
C ALA A 262 -6.83 12.31 -12.41
N TYR A 263 -6.54 11.02 -12.16
CA TYR A 263 -7.10 10.26 -11.04
C TYR A 263 -6.82 10.94 -9.70
N ARG A 264 -5.55 11.27 -9.39
CA ARG A 264 -5.17 11.91 -8.12
C ARG A 264 -5.84 13.27 -7.94
N ASN A 265 -5.93 14.06 -9.01
CA ASN A 265 -6.67 15.33 -9.01
C ASN A 265 -8.16 15.13 -8.72
N ARG A 266 -8.81 14.17 -9.39
CA ARG A 266 -10.24 13.91 -9.22
C ARG A 266 -10.55 13.32 -7.85
N ALA A 267 -9.80 12.32 -7.41
CA ALA A 267 -9.93 11.72 -6.08
C ALA A 267 -9.74 12.78 -4.98
N TYR A 268 -8.74 13.65 -5.10
CA TYR A 268 -8.55 14.75 -4.15
C TYR A 268 -9.75 15.69 -4.09
N LYS A 269 -10.41 16.00 -5.22
CA LYS A 269 -11.62 16.84 -5.25
C LYS A 269 -12.83 16.14 -4.60
N LEU A 270 -12.94 14.82 -4.74
CA LEU A 270 -14.05 14.01 -4.23
C LEU A 270 -13.86 13.51 -2.79
N ARG A 271 -12.67 13.66 -2.21
CA ARG A 271 -12.31 13.04 -0.93
C ARG A 271 -13.30 13.27 0.22
N ASP A 272 -13.98 14.42 0.23
CA ASP A 272 -14.92 14.82 1.28
C ASP A 272 -16.40 14.62 0.85
N THR A 273 -16.64 13.98 -0.31
CA THR A 273 -18.00 13.75 -0.86
C THR A 273 -18.52 12.34 -0.65
N TYR A 274 -17.66 11.39 -0.27
CA TYR A 274 -18.07 10.01 -0.04
C TYR A 274 -18.84 9.88 1.29
N PRO A 275 -19.84 8.97 1.38
CA PRO A 275 -20.62 8.82 2.60
C PRO A 275 -19.76 8.38 3.79
N ALA A 276 -20.04 8.96 4.96
CA ALA A 276 -19.49 8.47 6.24
C ALA A 276 -20.30 7.31 6.83
N SER A 277 -21.42 6.94 6.19
CA SER A 277 -22.27 5.82 6.63
C SER A 277 -21.50 4.51 6.55
N THR A 278 -21.63 3.69 7.59
CA THR A 278 -21.06 2.34 7.64
C THR A 278 -22.02 1.27 7.13
N THR A 279 -23.19 1.68 6.60
CA THR A 279 -24.18 0.79 5.98
C THR A 279 -24.80 1.39 4.72
N ALA A 280 -25.24 0.56 3.77
CA ALA A 280 -25.94 1.01 2.56
C ALA A 280 -27.13 0.10 2.21
N PRO A 281 -28.21 0.62 1.59
CA PRO A 281 -29.32 -0.20 1.12
C PRO A 281 -28.87 -1.33 0.18
N LEU A 282 -29.54 -2.49 0.24
CA LEU A 282 -29.18 -3.74 -0.47
C LEU A 282 -27.85 -4.38 -0.05
N TRP A 283 -27.10 -3.68 0.78
CA TRP A 283 -25.90 -4.11 1.45
C TRP A 283 -26.14 -4.09 2.97
N GLY A 284 -25.19 -4.60 3.73
CA GLY A 284 -25.11 -4.42 5.17
C GLY A 284 -23.96 -3.45 5.45
N PRO A 285 -22.87 -3.91 6.08
CA PRO A 285 -21.67 -3.11 6.27
C PRO A 285 -21.08 -2.62 4.96
N VAL A 286 -20.72 -1.33 4.92
CA VAL A 286 -19.98 -0.71 3.82
C VAL A 286 -18.90 0.21 4.39
N SER A 287 -17.76 0.30 3.69
CA SER A 287 -16.68 1.23 3.97
C SER A 287 -16.30 1.94 2.68
N PHE A 288 -16.19 3.27 2.74
CA PHE A 288 -15.77 4.11 1.62
C PHE A 288 -14.40 4.71 1.88
N GLY A 289 -13.48 4.59 0.92
CA GLY A 289 -12.19 5.27 0.93
C GLY A 289 -12.29 6.66 0.31
N ALA A 290 -11.48 7.61 0.82
CA ALA A 290 -11.39 8.96 0.28
C ALA A 290 -10.87 9.00 -1.16
N GLU A 291 -10.21 7.92 -1.59
CA GLU A 291 -9.69 7.66 -2.93
C GLU A 291 -10.71 7.00 -3.87
N GLY A 292 -11.95 6.88 -3.40
CA GLY A 292 -13.11 6.38 -4.13
C GLY A 292 -13.24 4.86 -4.20
N THR A 293 -12.57 4.15 -3.29
CA THR A 293 -12.79 2.71 -3.08
C THR A 293 -14.03 2.45 -2.26
N VAL A 294 -14.62 1.27 -2.43
CA VAL A 294 -15.69 0.77 -1.58
C VAL A 294 -15.47 -0.71 -1.27
N MET A 295 -15.72 -1.09 -0.02
CA MET A 295 -15.88 -2.48 0.40
C MET A 295 -17.29 -2.63 0.97
N ALA A 296 -18.09 -3.55 0.45
CA ALA A 296 -19.45 -3.79 0.91
C ALA A 296 -19.67 -5.28 1.19
N LEU A 297 -20.44 -5.59 2.23
CA LEU A 297 -20.78 -6.96 2.62
C LEU A 297 -22.30 -7.12 2.68
N ARG A 298 -22.82 -8.28 2.24
CA ARG A 298 -24.21 -8.66 2.47
C ARG A 298 -24.37 -10.15 2.74
N VAL A 299 -25.38 -10.49 3.53
CA VAL A 299 -25.79 -11.88 3.72
C VAL A 299 -26.69 -12.28 2.56
N LEU A 300 -26.41 -13.42 1.95
CA LEU A 300 -27.25 -13.99 0.90
C LEU A 300 -28.32 -14.90 1.49
N PRO A 301 -29.55 -14.91 0.92
CA PRO A 301 -30.61 -15.82 1.35
C PRO A 301 -30.17 -17.29 1.24
N LYS A 302 -30.81 -18.16 2.04
CA LYS A 302 -30.70 -19.60 1.83
C LYS A 302 -31.46 -19.95 0.54
N LYS A 303 -30.91 -20.88 -0.25
CA LYS A 303 -31.47 -21.28 -1.56
C LYS A 303 -32.95 -21.73 -1.52
N ASP A 304 -33.49 -22.03 -0.34
CA ASP A 304 -34.89 -22.45 -0.16
C ASP A 304 -35.89 -21.27 -0.20
N GLU A 305 -35.41 -20.02 -0.34
CA GLU A 305 -36.23 -18.80 -0.42
C GLU A 305 -36.23 -18.16 -1.83
N GLU A 306 -35.55 -18.74 -2.82
CA GLU A 306 -35.53 -18.23 -4.22
C GLU A 306 -36.73 -18.70 -5.07
N SER A 307 -37.75 -19.33 -4.45
CA SER A 307 -38.96 -19.79 -5.12
C SER A 307 -40.23 -19.30 -4.43
N LEU A 308 -40.46 -17.98 -4.44
CA LEU A 308 -41.76 -17.34 -4.26
C LEU A 308 -41.84 -16.07 -5.10
#